data_AF-A0A1F9XLF9-F1
#
_entry.id   AF-A0A1F9XLF9-F1
#
_cell.length_a   1.000
_cell.length_b   1.000
_cell.length_c   1.000
_cell.angle_alpha   90.00
_cell.angle_beta   90.00
_cell.angle_gamma   90.00
#
_symmetry.space_group_name_H-M   'P 1'
#
loop_
_entity.id
_entity.type
_entity.pdbx_description
1 polymer ?
#
loop_
_entity_poly.entity_id
_entity_poly.type
_entity_poly.pdbx_seq_one_letter_code
_entity_poly.pdbx_strand_id
1 'polypeptide(L)'
;MTLRRGFALKPGEKVLVAEDVITTGKSTGEVIALARCLGAEVVGAVSIVCRATHPPDLGVPFASLIHLPLTAAPADQCELCRRGTPIIKPGSRPKP
;
A
#
# COMPACT_ATOMS: atom_id res chain seq x y z
N MET A 1 13.10 -0.37 -4.26
CA MET A 1 12.64 1.04 -4.20
C MET A 1 13.76 1.91 -3.65
N THR A 2 13.85 3.18 -4.07
CA THR A 2 14.79 4.16 -3.51
C THR A 2 14.14 5.55 -3.50
N LEU A 3 14.65 6.48 -2.69
CA LEU A 3 14.29 7.89 -2.78
C LEU A 3 14.84 8.46 -4.10
N ARG A 4 14.04 9.30 -4.77
CA ARG A 4 14.50 10.00 -5.97
C ARG A 4 15.56 11.04 -5.59
N ARG A 5 16.37 11.44 -6.57
CA ARG A 5 17.38 12.51 -6.39
C ARG A 5 16.72 13.77 -5.80
N GLY A 6 17.39 14.40 -4.85
CA GLY A 6 16.90 15.59 -4.14
C GLY A 6 16.07 15.29 -2.90
N PHE A 7 15.66 14.03 -2.66
CA PHE A 7 15.02 13.62 -1.42
C PHE A 7 16.02 12.92 -0.50
N ALA A 8 16.00 13.27 0.77
CA ALA A 8 16.81 12.66 1.81
C ALA A 8 16.02 12.66 3.13
N LEU A 9 16.36 11.73 4.00
CA LEU A 9 15.91 11.69 5.39
C LEU A 9 17.14 11.78 6.27
N LYS A 10 17.04 12.51 7.38
CA LYS A 10 18.10 12.60 8.39
C LYS A 10 17.92 11.49 9.43
N PRO A 11 19.02 10.97 10.01
CA PRO A 11 18.93 10.10 11.17
C PRO A 11 18.09 10.73 12.29
N GLY A 12 17.15 9.97 12.85
CA GLY A 12 16.23 10.41 13.89
C GLY A 12 15.07 11.29 13.40
N GLU A 13 14.98 11.59 12.10
CA GLU A 13 13.85 12.35 11.56
C GLU A 13 12.55 11.55 11.70
N LYS A 14 11.51 12.19 12.25
CA LYS A 14 10.20 11.56 12.45
C LYS A 14 9.41 11.55 11.15
N VAL A 15 9.01 10.36 10.71
CA VAL A 15 8.33 10.16 9.43
C VAL A 15 6.96 9.54 9.64
N LEU A 16 5.94 10.15 9.04
CA LEU A 16 4.62 9.56 8.85
C LEU A 16 4.48 9.14 7.39
N VAL A 17 4.16 7.86 7.13
CA VAL A 17 3.92 7.38 5.76
C VAL A 17 2.45 7.55 5.42
N ALA A 18 2.13 8.26 4.34
CA ALA A 18 0.76 8.49 3.90
C ALA A 18 0.53 7.91 2.50
N GLU A 19 -0.57 7.18 2.32
CA GLU A 19 -1.02 6.67 1.03
C GLU A 19 -2.48 7.07 0.74
N ASP A 20 -2.84 7.09 -0.54
CA ASP A 20 -4.22 7.25 -0.96
C ASP A 20 -5.03 5.98 -0.62
N VAL A 21 -4.60 4.83 -1.13
CA VAL A 21 -5.30 3.56 -0.99
C VAL A 21 -4.35 2.44 -0.61
N ILE A 22 -4.52 1.90 0.58
CA ILE A 22 -3.80 0.70 1.01
C ILE A 22 -4.62 -0.55 0.67
N THR A 23 -3.99 -1.48 -0.04
CA THR A 23 -4.54 -2.81 -0.33
C THR A 23 -3.91 -3.86 0.57
N THR A 24 -2.75 -4.41 0.22
CA THR A 24 -2.04 -5.38 1.07
C THR A 24 -1.07 -4.74 2.06
N GLY A 25 -0.80 -3.43 1.92
CA GLY A 25 0.23 -2.73 2.71
C GLY A 25 1.66 -3.00 2.24
N LYS A 26 1.89 -3.82 1.21
CA LYS A 26 3.24 -4.16 0.74
C LYS A 26 4.08 -2.94 0.38
N SER A 27 3.53 -2.05 -0.46
CA SER A 27 4.25 -0.83 -0.89
C SER A 27 4.54 0.09 0.29
N THR A 28 3.58 0.27 1.19
CA THR A 28 3.75 1.01 2.44
C THR A 28 4.87 0.44 3.28
N GLY A 29 4.89 -0.88 3.49
CA GLY A 29 5.92 -1.59 4.24
C GLY A 29 7.32 -1.43 3.64
N GLU A 30 7.45 -1.48 2.31
CA GLU A 30 8.72 -1.22 1.63
C GLU A 30 9.20 0.23 1.84
N VAL A 31 8.30 1.23 1.91
CA VAL A 31 8.64 2.64 2.23
C VAL A 31 9.09 2.77 3.68
N ILE A 32 8.38 2.13 4.62
CA ILE A 32 8.73 2.11 6.04
C ILE A 32 10.13 1.51 6.25
N ALA A 33 10.41 0.39 5.57
CA ALA A 33 11.71 -0.26 5.62
C ALA A 33 12.82 0.64 5.07
N LEU A 34 12.58 1.33 3.95
CA LEU A 34 13.52 2.29 3.38
C LEU A 34 13.81 3.44 4.35
N ALA A 35 12.77 4.05 4.93
CA ALA A 35 12.92 5.15 5.88
C ALA A 35 13.75 4.73 7.11
N ARG A 36 13.45 3.55 7.69
CA ARG A 36 14.22 2.97 8.79
C ARG A 36 15.69 2.70 8.39
N CYS A 37 15.94 2.19 7.19
CA CYS A 37 17.28 1.95 6.68
C CYS A 37 18.10 3.25 6.54
N LEU A 38 17.45 4.37 6.26
CA LEU A 38 18.05 5.71 6.23
C LEU A 38 18.19 6.35 7.63
N GLY A 39 17.85 5.62 8.69
CA GLY A 39 17.97 6.07 10.08
C GLY A 39 16.79 6.90 10.59
N ALA A 40 15.70 7.04 9.82
CA ALA A 40 14.53 7.78 10.25
C ALA A 40 13.66 6.98 11.25
N GLU A 41 12.94 7.69 12.12
CA GLU A 41 11.96 7.14 13.05
C GLU A 41 10.58 7.17 12.39
N VAL A 42 10.10 6.03 11.92
CA VAL A 42 8.73 5.94 11.39
C VAL A 42 7.74 5.85 12.54
N VAL A 43 6.94 6.92 12.73
CA VAL A 43 6.01 7.05 13.86
C VAL A 43 4.63 6.46 13.58
N GLY A 44 4.30 6.20 12.32
CA GLY A 44 3.02 5.63 11.92
C GLY A 44 2.82 5.61 10.41
N ALA A 45 1.71 5.03 10.00
CA ALA A 45 1.21 5.07 8.64
C ALA A 45 -0.27 5.47 8.60
N VAL A 46 -0.67 6.17 7.55
CA VAL A 46 -2.07 6.60 7.35
C VAL A 46 -2.52 6.37 5.91
N SER A 47 -3.83 6.16 5.71
CA SER A 47 -4.42 6.22 4.37
C SER A 47 -5.79 6.87 4.32
N ILE A 48 -6.20 7.30 3.13
CA ILE A 48 -7.60 7.73 2.91
C ILE A 48 -8.50 6.50 2.89
N VAL A 49 -8.13 5.46 2.14
CA VAL A 49 -8.90 4.22 2.04
C VAL A 49 -8.02 3.01 2.40
N CYS A 50 -8.56 2.10 3.20
CA CYS A 50 -8.01 0.77 3.42
C CYS A 50 -8.96 -0.25 2.82
N ARG A 51 -8.47 -1.04 1.86
CA ARG A 51 -9.23 -2.11 1.19
C ARG A 51 -8.94 -3.52 1.73
N ALA A 52 -7.99 -3.62 2.64
CA ALA A 52 -7.61 -4.88 3.25
C ALA A 52 -8.79 -5.44 4.07
N THR A 53 -8.96 -6.76 4.09
CA THR A 53 -9.95 -7.41 4.97
C THR A 53 -9.62 -7.18 6.44
N HIS A 54 -8.34 -7.10 6.77
CA HIS A 54 -7.83 -6.73 8.08
C HIS A 54 -6.79 -5.62 7.94
N PRO A 55 -6.65 -4.72 8.93
CA PRO A 55 -5.57 -3.74 8.94
C PRO A 55 -4.21 -4.40 8.66
N PRO A 56 -3.38 -3.82 7.78
CA PRO A 56 -2.07 -4.39 7.47
C PRO A 56 -1.17 -4.33 8.70
N ASP A 57 -0.39 -5.39 8.92
CA ASP A 57 0.71 -5.35 9.88
C ASP A 57 1.90 -4.61 9.26
N LEU A 58 2.04 -3.34 9.63
CA LEU A 58 3.12 -2.46 9.17
C LEU A 58 4.24 -2.32 10.22
N GLY A 59 4.10 -2.97 11.39
CA GLY A 59 5.02 -2.80 12.52
C GLY A 59 5.11 -1.35 13.04
N VAL A 60 4.08 -0.53 12.79
CA VAL A 60 3.86 0.84 13.29
C VAL A 60 2.36 1.09 13.46
N PRO A 61 1.93 2.07 14.27
CA PRO A 61 0.53 2.47 14.33
C PRO A 61 -0.03 2.82 12.95
N PHE A 62 -1.23 2.31 12.64
CA PHE A 62 -1.91 2.54 11.37
C PHE A 62 -3.33 3.07 11.57
N ALA A 63 -3.73 4.06 10.78
CA ALA A 63 -5.09 4.57 10.73
C ALA A 63 -5.54 4.84 9.29
N SER A 64 -6.84 4.67 9.02
CA SER A 64 -7.43 5.01 7.73
C SER A 64 -8.71 5.81 7.93
N LEU A 65 -9.00 6.74 7.02
CA LEU A 65 -10.26 7.50 7.07
C LEU A 65 -11.46 6.60 6.72
N ILE A 66 -11.29 5.66 5.79
CA ILE A 66 -12.33 4.73 5.36
C ILE A 66 -11.76 3.31 5.32
N HIS A 67 -12.41 2.38 6.02
CA HIS A 67 -12.17 0.95 5.87
C HIS A 67 -13.26 0.34 4.98
N LEU A 68 -12.88 -0.08 3.78
CA LEU A 68 -13.75 -0.69 2.77
C LEU A 68 -13.18 -2.04 2.33
N PRO A 69 -13.37 -3.12 3.12
CA PRO A 69 -12.83 -4.43 2.78
C PRO A 69 -13.43 -4.93 1.46
N LEU A 70 -12.56 -5.23 0.49
CA LEU A 70 -12.96 -5.75 -0.82
C LEU A 70 -12.24 -7.06 -1.10
N THR A 71 -13.02 -8.10 -1.40
CA THR A 71 -12.51 -9.41 -1.81
C THR A 71 -12.51 -9.51 -3.33
N ALA A 72 -11.44 -10.10 -3.87
CA ALA A 72 -11.43 -10.47 -5.29
C ALA A 72 -12.27 -11.74 -5.47
N ALA A 73 -13.23 -11.70 -6.39
CA ALA A 73 -13.96 -12.91 -6.78
C ALA A 73 -13.03 -13.84 -7.58
N PRO A 74 -13.04 -15.16 -7.31
CA PRO A 74 -12.38 -16.12 -8.18
C PRO A 74 -13.04 -16.11 -9.56
N ALA A 75 -12.29 -16.53 -10.59
CA ALA A 75 -12.70 -16.37 -11.99
C ALA A 75 -14.04 -17.05 -12.34
N ASP A 76 -14.32 -18.19 -11.71
CA ASP A 76 -15.56 -18.97 -11.81
C ASP A 76 -16.77 -18.28 -11.14
N GLN A 77 -16.53 -17.38 -10.20
CA GLN A 77 -17.54 -16.59 -9.49
C GLN A 77 -17.61 -15.13 -9.96
N CYS A 78 -16.83 -14.75 -10.98
CA CYS A 78 -16.80 -13.39 -11.50
C CYS A 78 -17.81 -13.21 -12.65
N GLU A 79 -18.86 -12.43 -12.42
CA GLU A 79 -19.88 -12.09 -13.43
C GLU A 79 -19.29 -11.44 -14.70
N LEU A 80 -18.26 -10.61 -14.55
CA LEU A 80 -17.58 -9.99 -15.69
C LEU A 80 -16.81 -11.02 -16.53
N CYS A 81 -16.20 -12.02 -15.89
CA CYS A 81 -15.52 -13.13 -16.56
C CYS A 81 -16.53 -14.02 -17.30
N ARG A 82 -17.67 -14.37 -16.68
CA ARG A 82 -18.74 -15.15 -17.32
C ARG A 82 -19.28 -14.47 -18.58
N ARG A 83 -19.37 -13.13 -18.56
CA ARG A 83 -19.80 -12.31 -19.70
C ARG A 83 -18.73 -12.11 -20.77
N GLY A 84 -17.51 -12.64 -20.60
CA GLY A 84 -16.41 -12.44 -21.55
C GLY A 84 -15.94 -10.98 -21.64
N THR A 85 -16.14 -10.17 -20.59
CA THR A 85 -15.76 -8.76 -20.61
C THR A 85 -14.23 -8.63 -20.69
N PRO A 86 -13.68 -7.85 -21.64
CA PRO A 86 -12.23 -7.67 -21.74
C PRO A 86 -11.62 -7.14 -20.44
N ILE A 87 -10.63 -7.86 -19.90
CA ILE A 87 -9.94 -7.47 -18.67
C ILE A 87 -8.76 -6.56 -19.02
N ILE A 88 -8.71 -5.40 -18.35
CA ILE A 88 -7.58 -4.48 -18.43
C ILE A 88 -6.82 -4.57 -17.09
N LYS A 89 -5.49 -4.68 -17.15
CA LYS A 89 -4.63 -4.56 -15.95
C LYS A 89 -4.15 -3.11 -15.86
N PRO A 90 -4.75 -2.27 -15.01
CA PRO A 90 -4.24 -0.93 -14.76
C PRO A 90 -2.93 -0.98 -13.96
N GLY A 91 -2.07 0.01 -14.15
CA GLY A 91 -0.86 0.25 -13.36
C GLY A 91 0.46 -0.08 -14.06
N SER A 92 1.56 0.31 -13.42
CA SER A 92 2.92 0.33 -13.99
C SER A 92 3.71 -0.97 -13.82
N ARG A 93 3.19 -1.94 -13.06
CA ARG A 93 3.89 -3.21 -12.82
C ARG A 93 3.58 -4.21 -13.94
N PRO A 94 4.59 -4.81 -14.60
CA PRO A 94 4.39 -5.89 -15.57
C PRO A 94 3.58 -7.05 -14.96
N LYS A 95 2.92 -7.86 -15.79
CA LYS A 95 2.41 -9.16 -15.33
C LYS A 95 3.61 -10.03 -14.89
N PRO A 96 3.49 -10.80 -13.80
CA PRO A 96 4.36 -11.97 -13.65
C PRO A 96 4.16 -12.94 -14.81
#